data_AF-A0A8T5QVG0-F1
#
_entry.id   AF-A0A8T5QVG0-F1
#
_cell.length_a   1.000
_cell.length_b   1.000
_cell.length_c   1.000
_cell.angle_alpha   90.00
_cell.angle_beta   90.00
_cell.angle_gamma   90.00
#
_symmetry.space_group_name_H-M   'P 1'
#
loop_
_entity.id
_entity.type
_entity.pdbx_description
1 polymer ?
#
loop_
_entity_poly.entity_id
_entity_poly.type
_entity_poly.pdbx_seq_one_letter_code
_entity_poly.pdbx_strand_id
1 'polypeptide(L)'
;MFKYFKEPIRNQLRYMVNPEKAFSRIDKESLEDIVGDYFKLLVFFGFIAAIVVYGYTLASSLYLDLVHGANINYINLMNYYSGRASAVFFFYLFFGSFFIFFISLFFSKFFNKMKFTHFLKMFLRSTGPILLLSWIPGLLAGSVAWSLLLLIIGGKIKNKVHKIDSKSINQRD
;
A
#
# COMPACT_ATOMS: atom_id res chain seq x y z
N MET A 1 -2.57 -2.48 -20.49
CA MET A 1 -2.88 -2.39 -19.05
C MET A 1 -1.67 -2.67 -18.15
N PHE A 2 -0.96 -3.80 -18.29
CA PHE A 2 0.19 -4.17 -17.43
C PHE A 2 1.36 -3.16 -17.41
N LYS A 3 1.62 -2.46 -18.52
CA LYS A 3 2.71 -1.45 -18.61
C LYS A 3 2.54 -0.30 -17.62
N TYR A 4 1.29 0.07 -17.28
CA TYR A 4 0.97 1.18 -16.36
C TYR A 4 1.21 0.85 -14.88
N PHE A 5 1.26 -0.44 -14.51
CA PHE A 5 1.46 -0.88 -13.13
C PHE A 5 2.87 -1.41 -12.87
N LYS A 6 3.62 -1.75 -13.93
CA LYS A 6 4.99 -2.26 -13.82
C LYS A 6 5.92 -1.28 -13.09
N GLU A 7 5.84 0.01 -13.41
CA GLU A 7 6.69 1.03 -12.79
C GLU A 7 6.34 1.27 -11.30
N PRO A 8 5.07 1.51 -10.93
CA PRO A 8 4.68 1.62 -9.52
C PRO A 8 5.11 0.41 -8.67
N ILE A 9 4.90 -0.81 -9.18
CA ILE A 9 5.29 -2.05 -8.48
C ILE A 9 6.81 -2.10 -8.33
N ARG A 10 7.56 -1.84 -9.40
CA ARG A 10 9.02 -1.85 -9.36
C ARG A 10 9.56 -0.82 -8.38
N ASN A 11 8.96 0.37 -8.34
CA ASN A 11 9.33 1.42 -7.40
C ASN A 11 9.12 0.94 -5.96
N GLN A 12 7.94 0.40 -5.62
CA GLN A 12 7.71 -0.10 -4.26
C GLN A 12 8.62 -1.27 -3.87
N LEU A 13 8.89 -2.20 -4.79
CA LEU A 13 9.84 -3.27 -4.55
C LEU A 13 11.26 -2.73 -4.25
N ARG A 14 11.68 -1.64 -4.88
CA ARG A 14 12.97 -1.00 -4.55
C ARG A 14 13.01 -0.49 -3.10
N TYR A 15 11.91 0.11 -2.62
CA TYR A 15 11.80 0.55 -1.22
C TYR A 15 11.81 -0.65 -0.25
N MET A 16 11.26 -1.80 -0.65
CA MET A 16 11.29 -3.01 0.17
C MET A 16 12.67 -3.70 0.19
N VAL A 17 13.36 -3.77 -0.95
CA VAL A 17 14.63 -4.50 -1.08
C VAL A 17 15.83 -3.69 -0.59
N ASN A 18 15.86 -2.37 -0.87
CA ASN A 18 16.95 -1.50 -0.44
C ASN A 18 16.39 -0.16 0.07
N PRO A 19 15.80 -0.15 1.28
CA PRO A 19 15.15 1.03 1.83
C PRO A 19 16.13 2.20 2.01
N GLU A 20 17.38 1.94 2.39
CA GLU A 20 18.36 2.99 2.64
C GLU A 20 18.67 3.83 1.40
N LYS A 21 18.95 3.15 0.29
CA LYS A 21 19.23 3.81 -0.98
C LYS A 21 17.99 4.45 -1.60
N ALA A 22 16.81 3.88 -1.37
CA ALA A 22 15.55 4.41 -1.89
C ALA A 22 15.13 5.68 -1.14
N PHE A 23 15.07 5.64 0.20
CA PHE A 23 14.68 6.79 1.02
C PHE A 23 15.67 7.95 0.96
N SER A 24 16.96 7.71 0.75
CA SER A 24 17.94 8.79 0.54
C SER A 24 17.68 9.60 -0.75
N ARG A 25 16.88 9.07 -1.69
CA ARG A 25 16.52 9.74 -2.94
C ARG A 25 15.10 10.28 -2.97
N ILE A 26 14.33 10.11 -1.89
CA ILE A 26 12.90 10.44 -1.87
C ILE A 26 12.62 11.94 -2.06
N ASP A 27 13.59 12.81 -1.74
CA ASP A 27 13.49 14.25 -2.00
C ASP A 27 13.49 14.60 -3.49
N LYS A 28 14.03 13.71 -4.35
CA LYS A 28 14.08 13.89 -5.81
C LYS A 28 12.77 13.50 -6.50
N GLU A 29 11.92 12.71 -5.85
CA GLU A 29 10.63 12.30 -6.38
C GLU A 29 9.58 13.37 -6.09
N SER A 30 8.71 13.71 -7.04
CA SER A 30 7.62 14.65 -6.78
C SER A 30 6.56 13.99 -5.89
N LEU A 31 5.81 14.80 -5.14
CA LEU A 31 4.70 14.26 -4.33
C LEU A 31 3.60 13.68 -5.23
N GLU A 32 3.34 14.34 -6.36
CA GLU A 32 2.34 13.95 -7.36
C GLU A 32 2.64 12.56 -7.94
N ASP A 33 3.90 12.27 -8.26
CA ASP A 33 4.32 10.96 -8.76
C ASP A 33 4.11 9.87 -7.71
N ILE A 34 4.46 10.15 -6.44
CA ILE A 34 4.32 9.18 -5.34
C ILE A 34 2.84 8.89 -5.05
N VAL A 35 2.00 9.93 -5.02
CA VAL A 35 0.55 9.79 -4.85
C VAL A 35 -0.05 9.04 -6.05
N GLY A 36 0.37 9.36 -7.27
CA GLY A 36 -0.05 8.67 -8.48
C GLY A 36 0.33 7.18 -8.47
N ASP A 37 1.55 6.85 -8.07
CA ASP A 37 2.00 5.47 -7.88
C ASP A 37 1.14 4.74 -6.83
N TYR A 38 0.87 5.39 -5.70
CA TYR A 38 0.03 4.85 -4.64
C TYR A 38 -1.38 4.51 -5.15
N PHE A 39 -2.06 5.44 -5.81
CA PHE A 39 -3.41 5.22 -6.32
C PHE A 39 -3.46 4.13 -7.39
N LYS A 40 -2.47 4.09 -8.29
CA LYS A 40 -2.36 3.02 -9.29
C LYS A 40 -2.25 1.66 -8.61
N LEU A 41 -1.41 1.53 -7.58
CA LEU A 41 -1.28 0.30 -6.82
C LEU A 41 -2.56 -0.05 -6.05
N LEU A 42 -3.20 0.93 -5.43
CA LEU A 42 -4.45 0.72 -4.70
C LEU A 42 -5.55 0.15 -5.60
N VAL A 43 -5.76 0.75 -6.77
CA VAL A 43 -6.73 0.27 -7.76
C VAL A 43 -6.37 -1.12 -8.25
N PHE A 44 -5.10 -1.35 -8.59
CA PHE A 44 -4.64 -2.63 -9.13
C PHE A 44 -4.79 -3.78 -8.13
N PHE A 45 -4.30 -3.59 -6.90
CA PHE A 45 -4.37 -4.63 -5.87
C PHE A 45 -5.77 -4.77 -5.27
N GLY A 46 -6.57 -3.71 -5.22
CA GLY A 46 -8.00 -3.81 -4.91
C GLY A 46 -8.73 -4.69 -5.93
N PHE A 47 -8.42 -4.54 -7.22
CA PHE A 47 -9.00 -5.37 -8.27
C PHE A 47 -8.55 -6.83 -8.18
N ILE A 48 -7.25 -7.07 -7.92
CA ILE A 48 -6.74 -8.43 -7.66
C ILE A 48 -7.44 -9.06 -6.47
N ALA A 49 -7.58 -8.32 -5.35
CA ALA A 49 -8.26 -8.81 -4.16
C ALA A 49 -9.72 -9.21 -4.46
N ALA A 50 -10.45 -8.42 -5.24
CA ALA A 50 -11.80 -8.74 -5.66
C ALA A 50 -11.87 -10.03 -6.50
N ILE A 51 -10.96 -10.21 -7.46
CA ILE A 51 -10.86 -11.45 -8.26
C ILE A 51 -10.55 -12.66 -7.38
N VAL A 52 -9.58 -12.54 -6.47
CA VAL A 52 -9.18 -13.63 -5.58
C VAL A 52 -10.33 -14.02 -4.65
N VAL A 53 -11.02 -13.04 -4.08
CA VAL A 53 -12.21 -13.30 -3.24
C VAL A 53 -13.30 -14.00 -4.04
N TYR A 54 -13.62 -13.51 -5.23
CA TYR A 54 -14.60 -14.12 -6.11
C TYR A 54 -14.26 -15.58 -6.41
N GLY A 55 -13.03 -15.85 -6.85
CA GLY A 55 -12.53 -17.18 -7.18
C GLY A 55 -12.53 -18.12 -5.98
N TYR A 56 -12.08 -17.65 -4.82
CA TYR A 56 -12.08 -18.43 -3.58
C TYR A 56 -13.49 -18.82 -3.14
N THR A 57 -14.44 -17.87 -3.17
CA THR A 57 -15.83 -18.16 -2.80
C THR A 57 -16.51 -19.12 -3.78
N LEU A 58 -16.22 -18.98 -5.07
CA LEU A 58 -16.76 -19.86 -6.10
C LEU A 58 -16.22 -21.28 -5.95
N ALA A 59 -14.91 -21.43 -5.77
CA ALA A 59 -14.28 -22.73 -5.53
C ALA A 59 -14.80 -23.39 -4.24
N SER A 60 -14.96 -22.61 -3.16
CA SER A 60 -15.51 -23.12 -1.89
C SER A 60 -16.94 -23.64 -2.03
N SER A 61 -17.78 -22.99 -2.84
CA SER A 61 -19.14 -23.48 -3.08
C SER A 61 -19.21 -24.68 -4.01
N LEU A 62 -18.38 -24.73 -5.04
CA LEU A 62 -18.27 -25.93 -5.88
C LEU A 62 -17.85 -27.14 -5.07
N TYR A 63 -16.91 -26.95 -4.13
CA TYR A 63 -16.53 -28.00 -3.20
C TYR A 63 -17.70 -28.47 -2.33
N LEU A 64 -18.52 -27.54 -1.81
CA LEU A 64 -19.69 -27.89 -1.00
C LEU A 64 -20.78 -28.61 -1.80
N ASP A 65 -21.05 -28.20 -3.04
CA ASP A 65 -22.02 -28.90 -3.90
C ASP A 65 -21.54 -30.31 -4.22
N LEU A 66 -20.31 -30.45 -4.74
CA LEU A 66 -19.77 -31.75 -5.18
C LEU A 66 -19.58 -32.75 -4.03
N VAL A 67 -19.21 -32.28 -2.84
CA VAL A 67 -18.87 -33.16 -1.72
C VAL A 67 -20.05 -33.39 -0.77
N HIS A 68 -20.94 -32.40 -0.62
CA HIS A 68 -22.04 -32.46 0.36
C HIS A 68 -23.43 -32.48 -0.30
N GLY A 69 -23.52 -32.50 -1.64
CA GLY A 69 -24.77 -32.61 -2.38
C GLY A 69 -25.72 -31.43 -2.16
N ALA A 70 -25.17 -30.25 -1.88
CA ALA A 70 -25.96 -29.05 -1.63
C ALA A 70 -26.63 -28.56 -2.92
N ASN A 71 -27.96 -28.50 -2.97
CA ASN A 71 -28.67 -27.96 -4.13
C ASN A 71 -28.48 -26.43 -4.22
N ILE A 72 -27.47 -26.00 -4.98
CA ILE A 72 -27.09 -24.58 -5.11
C ILE A 72 -27.72 -23.98 -6.37
N ASN A 73 -28.43 -22.87 -6.20
CA ASN A 73 -28.82 -22.02 -7.33
C ASN A 73 -27.62 -21.15 -7.77
N TYR A 74 -26.91 -21.63 -8.80
CA TYR A 74 -25.70 -21.02 -9.35
C TYR A 74 -25.87 -19.57 -9.83
N ILE A 75 -27.05 -19.19 -10.34
CA ILE A 75 -27.31 -17.82 -10.81
C ILE A 75 -27.33 -16.85 -9.63
N ASN A 76 -28.06 -17.20 -8.58
CA ASN A 76 -28.11 -16.41 -7.35
C ASN A 76 -26.74 -16.36 -6.67
N LEU A 77 -25.99 -17.46 -6.73
CA LEU A 77 -24.65 -17.57 -6.16
C LEU A 77 -23.65 -16.65 -6.88
N MET A 78 -23.64 -16.64 -8.21
CA MET A 78 -22.78 -15.75 -9.00
C MET A 78 -23.09 -14.28 -8.74
N ASN A 79 -24.37 -13.91 -8.62
CA ASN A 79 -24.77 -12.54 -8.29
C ASN A 79 -24.27 -12.14 -6.89
N TYR A 80 -24.46 -13.00 -5.90
CA TYR A 80 -23.96 -12.78 -4.54
C TYR A 80 -22.44 -12.61 -4.50
N TYR A 81 -21.67 -13.43 -5.24
CA TYR A 81 -20.21 -13.33 -5.31
C TYR A 81 -19.72 -12.10 -6.05
N SER A 82 -20.43 -11.70 -7.10
CA SER A 82 -20.15 -10.45 -7.80
C SER A 82 -20.37 -9.25 -6.88
N GLY A 83 -21.45 -9.27 -6.09
CA GLY A 83 -21.71 -8.26 -5.05
C GLY A 83 -20.60 -8.22 -3.98
N ARG A 84 -20.18 -9.37 -3.46
CA ARG A 84 -19.11 -9.47 -2.46
C ARG A 84 -17.75 -9.00 -3.01
N ALA A 85 -17.39 -9.39 -4.22
CA ALA A 85 -16.15 -8.97 -4.86
C ALA A 85 -16.14 -7.45 -5.11
N SER A 86 -17.26 -6.89 -5.56
CA SER A 86 -17.43 -5.44 -5.74
C SER A 86 -17.29 -4.71 -4.41
N ALA A 87 -17.95 -5.20 -3.35
CA ALA A 87 -17.83 -4.63 -2.02
C ALA A 87 -16.38 -4.64 -1.51
N VAL A 88 -15.64 -5.72 -1.74
CA VAL A 88 -14.21 -5.80 -1.39
C VAL A 88 -13.40 -4.76 -2.17
N PHE A 89 -13.61 -4.65 -3.49
CA PHE A 89 -12.93 -3.64 -4.30
C PHE A 89 -13.15 -2.21 -3.76
N PHE A 90 -14.41 -1.84 -3.52
CA PHE A 90 -14.75 -0.51 -2.99
C PHE A 90 -14.26 -0.32 -1.56
N PHE A 91 -14.26 -1.36 -0.74
CA PHE A 91 -13.68 -1.30 0.60
C PHE A 91 -12.19 -0.97 0.54
N TYR A 92 -11.42 -1.62 -0.34
CA TYR A 92 -9.99 -1.31 -0.52
C TYR A 92 -9.78 0.13 -0.99
N LEU A 93 -10.54 0.59 -2.00
CA LEU A 93 -10.44 1.96 -2.48
C LEU A 93 -10.78 2.99 -1.41
N PHE A 94 -11.90 2.79 -0.72
CA PHE A 94 -12.36 3.68 0.34
C PHE A 94 -11.37 3.69 1.49
N PHE A 95 -11.01 2.52 2.02
CA PHE A 95 -10.10 2.40 3.15
C PHE A 95 -8.71 2.95 2.82
N GLY A 96 -8.13 2.63 1.66
CA GLY A 96 -6.82 3.15 1.27
C GLY A 96 -6.81 4.68 1.13
N SER A 97 -7.82 5.24 0.48
CA SER A 97 -7.94 6.70 0.29
C SER A 97 -8.22 7.42 1.63
N PHE A 98 -9.14 6.88 2.43
CA PHE A 98 -9.50 7.42 3.73
C PHE A 98 -8.36 7.31 4.74
N PHE A 99 -7.54 6.26 4.66
CA PHE A 99 -6.38 6.08 5.52
C PHE A 99 -5.33 7.17 5.30
N ILE A 100 -5.08 7.57 4.04
CA ILE A 100 -4.21 8.73 3.73
C ILE A 100 -4.77 9.99 4.38
N PHE A 101 -6.07 10.25 4.24
CA PHE A 101 -6.72 11.41 4.81
C PHE A 101 -6.61 11.42 6.35
N PHE A 102 -6.93 10.32 7.01
CA PHE A 102 -6.86 10.22 8.47
C PHE A 102 -5.43 10.43 8.99
N ILE A 103 -4.44 9.88 8.29
CA ILE A 103 -3.03 10.05 8.63
C ILE A 103 -2.57 11.48 8.38
N SER A 104 -3.01 12.12 7.31
CA SER A 104 -2.73 13.54 7.11
C SER A 104 -3.22 14.40 8.28
N LEU A 105 -4.39 14.09 8.85
CA LEU A 105 -4.95 14.77 10.01
C LEU A 105 -4.16 14.48 11.29
N PHE A 106 -3.86 13.21 11.58
CA PHE A 106 -3.15 12.83 12.80
C PHE A 106 -1.73 13.41 12.85
N PHE A 107 -1.05 13.44 11.71
CA PHE A 107 0.35 13.89 11.64
C PHE A 107 0.50 15.41 11.63
N SER A 108 -0.54 16.17 11.26
CA SER A 108 -0.53 17.63 11.44
C SER A 108 -0.30 18.05 12.90
N LYS A 109 -0.68 17.19 13.87
CA LYS A 109 -0.50 17.44 15.31
C LYS A 109 0.82 16.92 15.89
N PHE A 110 1.37 15.81 15.37
CA PHE A 110 2.52 15.14 16.00
C PHE A 110 3.90 15.56 15.46
N PHE A 111 3.99 16.05 14.23
CA PHE A 111 5.28 16.28 13.56
C PHE A 111 5.49 17.75 13.14
N ASN A 112 5.45 18.67 14.11
CA ASN A 112 5.69 20.11 13.86
C ASN A 112 7.09 20.43 13.29
N LYS A 113 8.06 19.51 13.38
CA LYS A 113 9.46 19.74 12.95
C LYS A 113 9.80 19.20 11.56
N MET A 114 8.96 18.34 10.98
CA MET A 114 9.22 17.74 9.68
C MET A 114 8.30 18.37 8.63
N LYS A 115 8.83 18.79 7.47
CA LYS A 115 7.99 19.27 6.36
C LYS A 115 6.96 18.19 6.02
N PHE A 116 5.68 18.51 6.16
CA PHE A 116 4.54 17.61 5.97
C PHE A 116 4.63 16.82 4.65
N THR A 117 5.01 17.51 3.57
CA THR A 117 5.19 16.91 2.24
C THR A 117 6.16 15.74 2.26
N HIS A 118 7.27 15.86 2.99
CA HIS A 118 8.26 14.80 3.03
C HIS A 118 7.83 13.62 3.89
N PHE A 119 7.18 13.89 5.02
CA PHE A 119 6.57 12.84 5.82
C PHE A 119 5.57 12.04 4.99
N LEU A 120 4.69 12.74 4.26
CA LEU A 120 3.70 12.10 3.40
C LEU A 120 4.35 11.22 2.32
N LYS A 121 5.42 11.69 1.67
CA LYS A 121 6.20 10.87 0.73
C LYS A 121 6.70 9.59 1.36
N MET A 122 7.35 9.68 2.52
CA MET A 122 7.87 8.50 3.24
C MET A 122 6.72 7.56 3.62
N PHE A 123 5.64 8.11 4.13
CA PHE A 123 4.47 7.35 4.55
C PHE A 123 3.87 6.55 3.38
N LEU A 124 3.60 7.19 2.25
CA LEU A 124 3.03 6.54 1.07
C LEU A 124 3.95 5.44 0.52
N ARG A 125 5.27 5.66 0.50
CA ARG A 125 6.24 4.63 0.11
C ARG A 125 6.29 3.48 1.12
N SER A 126 6.25 3.79 2.41
CA SER A 126 6.21 2.79 3.48
C SER A 126 4.94 1.95 3.51
N THR A 127 3.81 2.44 2.99
CA THR A 127 2.58 1.62 2.85
C THR A 127 2.62 0.60 1.71
N GLY A 128 3.67 0.60 0.88
CA GLY A 128 3.86 -0.34 -0.23
C GLY A 128 3.62 -1.81 0.14
N PRO A 129 4.21 -2.36 1.22
CA PRO A 129 4.01 -3.75 1.62
C PRO A 129 2.55 -4.08 1.91
N ILE A 130 1.81 -3.18 2.59
CA ILE A 130 0.37 -3.36 2.83
C ILE A 130 -0.35 -3.41 1.48
N LEU A 131 -0.08 -2.50 0.56
CA LEU A 131 -0.74 -2.51 -0.76
C LEU A 131 -0.44 -3.78 -1.56
N LEU A 132 0.81 -4.24 -1.55
CA LEU A 132 1.26 -5.38 -2.34
C LEU A 132 0.83 -6.73 -1.77
N LEU A 133 0.71 -6.85 -0.44
CA LEU A 133 0.57 -8.14 0.25
C LEU A 133 -0.71 -8.30 1.07
N SER A 134 -1.50 -7.24 1.30
CA SER A 134 -2.70 -7.31 2.14
C SER A 134 -3.81 -8.22 1.61
N TRP A 135 -3.79 -8.53 0.31
CA TRP A 135 -4.74 -9.48 -0.30
C TRP A 135 -4.40 -10.95 -0.01
N ILE A 136 -3.21 -11.24 0.53
CA ILE A 136 -2.79 -12.59 0.92
C ILE A 136 -3.20 -12.86 2.38
N PRO A 137 -4.09 -13.83 2.64
CA PRO A 137 -4.48 -14.19 4.00
C PRO A 137 -3.27 -14.55 4.86
N GLY A 138 -3.24 -14.08 6.10
CA GLY A 138 -2.15 -14.35 7.06
C GLY A 138 -0.91 -13.45 6.94
N LEU A 139 -0.72 -12.74 5.81
CA LEU A 139 0.42 -11.82 5.65
C LEU A 139 0.11 -10.39 6.09
N LEU A 140 -1.14 -10.07 6.45
CA LEU A 140 -1.55 -8.71 6.82
C LEU A 140 -0.69 -8.17 7.99
N ALA A 141 -0.56 -8.93 9.07
CA ALA A 141 0.22 -8.51 10.24
C ALA A 141 1.70 -8.26 9.88
N GLY A 142 2.30 -9.17 9.10
CA GLY A 142 3.67 -9.01 8.59
C GLY A 142 3.82 -7.79 7.69
N SER A 143 2.86 -7.52 6.81
CA SER A 143 2.86 -6.35 5.92
C SER A 143 2.76 -5.03 6.69
N VAL A 144 1.98 -5.00 7.77
CA VAL A 144 1.87 -3.85 8.66
C VAL A 144 3.18 -3.63 9.42
N ALA A 145 3.74 -4.68 10.02
CA ALA A 145 5.02 -4.61 10.70
C ALA A 145 6.14 -4.11 9.77
N TRP A 146 6.18 -4.63 8.53
CA TRP A 146 7.15 -4.20 7.53
C TRP A 146 6.97 -2.74 7.13
N SER A 147 5.72 -2.30 6.98
CA SER A 147 5.41 -0.91 6.65
C SER A 147 5.85 0.05 7.76
N LEU A 148 5.69 -0.34 9.03
CA LEU A 148 6.19 0.42 10.17
C LEU A 148 7.72 0.47 10.20
N LEU A 149 8.39 -0.67 9.94
CA LEU A 149 9.85 -0.72 9.85
C LEU A 149 10.38 0.21 8.75
N LEU A 150 9.79 0.20 7.56
CA LEU A 150 10.16 1.11 6.46
C LEU A 150 9.99 2.58 6.87
N LEU A 151 8.92 2.92 7.57
CA LEU A 151 8.68 4.28 8.06
C LEU A 151 9.76 4.72 9.05
N ILE A 152 10.15 3.85 9.99
CA ILE A 152 11.23 4.11 10.95
C ILE A 152 12.57 4.30 10.23
N ILE A 153 12.88 3.43 9.26
CA ILE A 153 14.11 3.51 8.46
C ILE A 153 14.16 4.84 7.68
N GLY A 154 13.07 5.20 7.00
CA GLY A 154 12.95 6.49 6.30
C GLY A 154 13.22 7.69 7.22
N GLY A 155 12.62 7.68 8.41
CA GLY A 155 12.85 8.73 9.42
C GLY A 155 14.31 8.83 9.88
N LYS A 156 14.98 7.69 10.12
CA LYS A 156 16.41 7.65 10.53
C LYS A 156 17.34 8.20 9.45
N ILE A 157 17.12 7.83 8.18
CA ILE A 157 17.94 8.26 7.06
C ILE A 157 17.85 9.77 6.87
N LYS A 158 16.63 10.32 6.94
CA LYS A 158 16.42 11.76 6.87
C LYS A 158 17.23 12.51 7.93
N ASN A 159 17.14 12.08 9.18
CA ASN A 159 17.87 12.73 10.27
C ASN A 159 19.38 12.70 10.03
N LYS A 160 19.90 11.61 9.44
CA LYS A 160 21.31 11.48 9.08
C LYS A 160 21.72 12.44 7.95
N VAL A 161 20.91 12.54 6.88
CA VAL A 161 21.18 13.45 5.75
C VAL A 161 21.14 14.91 6.21
N HIS A 162 20.12 15.29 6.98
CA HIS A 162 20.00 16.67 7.50
C HIS A 162 21.18 17.06 8.40
N LYS A 163 21.69 16.13 9.21
CA LYS A 163 22.87 16.35 10.05
C LYS A 163 24.15 16.55 9.22
N ILE A 164 24.29 15.86 8.09
CA ILE A 164 25.45 16.01 7.18
C ILE A 164 25.41 17.38 6.48
N ASP A 165 24.26 17.79 5.96
CA ASP A 165 24.10 19.10 5.31
C ASP A 165 24.32 20.25 6.31
N SER A 166 23.82 20.14 7.55
CA SER A 166 24.08 21.18 8.56
C SER A 166 25.57 21.32 8.91
N LYS A 167 26.32 20.21 8.87
CA LYS A 167 27.76 20.22 9.15
C LYS A 167 28.58 20.77 7.98
N SER A 168 28.16 20.54 6.74
CA SER A 168 28.88 21.06 5.56
C SER A 168 28.71 22.57 5.42
N ILE A 169 27.57 23.12 5.83
CA ILE A 169 27.33 24.57 5.86
C ILE A 169 28.19 25.23 6.94
N ASN A 170 28.24 24.67 8.16
CA ASN A 170 29.06 25.19 9.26
C ASN A 170 30.58 25.03 9.06
N GLN A 171 31.04 24.34 8.00
CA GLN A 171 32.46 24.25 7.63
C GLN A 171 32.86 25.23 6.53
N ARG A 172 31.91 25.99 5.98
CA ARG A 172 32.15 27.03 4.98
C ARG A 172 32.26 28.44 5.59
N ASP A 173 31.80 28.60 6.82
CA ASP A 173 31.93 29.82 7.65
C ASP A 173 33.13 29.68 8.59
#